data_AF-A0A945E387-F1
#
_entry.id   AF-A0A945E387-F1
#
_cell.length_a   1.000
_cell.length_b   1.000
_cell.length_c   1.000
_cell.angle_alpha   90.00
_cell.angle_beta   90.00
_cell.angle_gamma   90.00
#
_symmetry.space_group_name_H-M   'P 1'
#
loop_
_entity.id
_entity.type
_entity.pdbx_description
1 polymer ?
#
loop_
_entity_poly.entity_id
_entity_poly.type
_entity_poly.pdbx_seq_one_letter_code
_entity_poly.pdbx_strand_id
1 'polypeptide(L)' 'MGLRSDLNRHVEPAAPGEFEAPRVGPLEVWPPVVLAPMAGVTNAPFRSLCREFGAGLYVSEMVTARGLVDGHLKTT' A
#
# COMPACT_ATOMS: atom_id res chain seq x y z
N MET A 1 21.81 1.65 -8.63
CA MET A 1 22.13 2.18 -7.30
C MET A 1 21.03 1.67 -6.38
N GLY A 2 21.34 0.75 -5.45
CA GLY A 2 20.32 0.05 -4.67
C GLY A 2 19.49 1.01 -3.83
N LEU A 3 18.17 0.81 -3.77
CA LEU A 3 17.19 1.62 -3.02
C LEU A 3 17.36 1.52 -1.48
N ARG A 4 18.53 1.10 -0.99
CA ARG A 4 18.80 0.90 0.43
C ARG A 4 19.33 2.21 1.02
N SER A 5 18.59 2.75 1.99
CA SER A 5 19.06 3.87 2.82
C SER A 5 20.14 3.41 3.81
N ASP A 6 20.91 4.36 4.33
CA ASP A 6 21.92 4.08 5.38
C ASP A 6 21.31 3.44 6.63
N LEU A 7 20.05 3.73 6.92
CA LEU A 7 19.30 3.18 8.05
C LEU A 7 19.03 1.68 7.87
N ASN A 8 18.68 1.26 6.65
CA ASN A 8 18.35 -0.12 6.32
C ASN A 8 19.52 -0.92 5.76
N ARG A 9 20.75 -0.38 5.82
CA ARG A 9 21.92 -1.00 5.19
C ARG A 9 22.20 -2.43 5.69
N HIS A 10 21.89 -2.69 6.97
CA HIS A 10 22.14 -3.96 7.66
C HIS A 10 20.94 -4.90 7.68
N VAL A 11 19.81 -4.49 7.07
CA VAL A 11 18.60 -5.32 7.05
C VAL A 11 18.73 -6.33 5.92
N GLU A 12 18.84 -7.62 6.25
CA GLU A 12 18.86 -8.67 5.24
C GLU A 12 17.52 -8.73 4.49
N PRO A 13 17.52 -9.02 3.17
CA PRO A 13 16.27 -9.31 2.47
C PRO A 13 15.53 -10.48 3.10
N ALA A 14 14.21 -10.43 3.04
CA ALA A 14 13.35 -11.53 3.48
C ALA A 14 13.72 -12.85 2.77
N ALA A 15 13.82 -13.93 3.53
CA ALA A 15 14.03 -15.27 2.99
C ALA A 15 12.74 -15.85 2.39
N PRO A 16 12.83 -16.76 1.40
CA PRO A 16 11.67 -17.48 0.90
C PRO A 16 10.94 -18.23 2.02
N GLY A 17 9.64 -17.98 2.18
CA GLY A 17 8.81 -18.62 3.20
C GLY A 17 8.97 -18.08 4.62
N GLU A 18 9.72 -16.99 4.82
CA GLU A 18 9.86 -16.34 6.14
C GLU A 18 8.54 -15.78 6.65
N PHE A 19 7.68 -15.31 5.74
CA PHE A 19 6.40 -14.69 6.05
C PHE A 19 5.25 -15.47 5.42
N GLU A 20 4.20 -15.72 6.20
CA GLU A 20 2.94 -16.24 5.69
C GLU A 20 2.13 -15.13 5.00
N ALA A 21 1.33 -15.49 3.99
CA ALA A 21 0.44 -14.55 3.32
C ALA A 21 -0.71 -14.14 4.25
N PRO A 22 -0.86 -12.85 4.61
CA PRO A 22 -1.99 -12.41 5.41
C PRO A 22 -3.32 -12.57 4.65
N ARG A 23 -4.38 -12.86 5.40
CA ARG A 23 -5.75 -12.97 4.87
C ARG A 23 -6.61 -11.79 5.28
N VAL A 24 -7.32 -11.21 4.31
CA VAL A 24 -8.33 -10.17 4.52
C VAL A 24 -9.67 -10.72 4.02
N GLY A 25 -10.42 -11.34 4.93
CA GLY A 25 -11.61 -12.12 4.54
C GLY A 25 -11.21 -13.24 3.56
N PRO A 26 -11.85 -13.34 2.37
CA PRO A 26 -11.51 -14.35 1.37
C PRO A 26 -10.26 -14.02 0.54
N LEU A 27 -9.62 -12.86 0.77
CA LEU A 27 -8.48 -12.41 -0.03
C LEU A 27 -7.17 -12.84 0.63
N GLU A 28 -6.32 -13.51 -0.12
CA GLU A 28 -4.92 -13.77 0.24
C GLU A 28 -4.03 -12.65 -0.31
N VAL A 29 -3.13 -12.11 0.52
CA VAL A 29 -2.30 -10.96 0.19
C VAL A 29 -0.84 -11.40 0.04
N TRP A 30 -0.36 -11.48 -1.20
CA TRP A 30 1.03 -11.80 -1.50
C TRP A 30 1.63 -10.84 -2.55
N PRO A 31 2.84 -10.28 -2.35
CA PRO A 31 3.70 -10.39 -1.16
C PRO A 31 3.02 -9.82 0.10
N PRO A 32 3.50 -10.14 1.33
CA PRO A 32 2.87 -9.74 2.59
C PRO A 32 3.16 -8.26 2.92
N VAL A 33 2.99 -7.40 1.93
CA VAL A 33 3.26 -5.96 1.95
C VAL A 33 1.99 -5.28 1.49
N VAL A 34 1.50 -4.35 2.31
CA VAL A 34 0.28 -3.59 2.04
C VAL A 34 0.63 -2.11 1.98
N LEU A 35 0.17 -1.43 0.94
CA LEU A 35 0.27 0.01 0.88
C LEU A 35 -0.78 0.65 1.78
N ALA A 36 -0.32 1.33 2.84
CA ALA A 36 -1.19 1.94 3.83
C ALA A 36 -2.06 3.08 3.25
N PRO A 37 -3.30 3.25 3.74
CA PRO A 37 -4.13 4.40 3.40
C PRO A 37 -3.57 5.67 4.05
N MET A 38 -3.23 6.66 3.23
CA MET A 38 -2.73 7.96 3.66
C MET A 38 -3.47 9.05 2.85
N ALA A 39 -4.30 9.84 3.53
CA ALA A 39 -5.08 10.91 2.92
C ALA A 39 -4.18 11.89 2.14
N GLY A 40 -4.54 12.23 0.90
CA GLY A 40 -3.74 13.12 0.06
C GLY A 40 -2.43 12.53 -0.48
N VAL A 41 -2.03 11.33 -0.06
CA VAL A 41 -0.81 10.65 -0.54
C VAL A 41 -1.15 9.46 -1.42
N THR A 42 -1.99 8.55 -0.94
CA THR A 42 -2.28 7.27 -1.62
C THR A 42 -3.28 7.41 -2.78
N ASN A 43 -3.11 8.45 -3.61
CA ASN A 43 -3.91 8.76 -4.79
C ASN A 43 -3.61 7.83 -5.98
N ALA A 44 -4.34 7.97 -7.09
CA ALA A 44 -4.19 7.08 -8.23
C ALA A 44 -2.77 7.06 -8.84
N PRO A 45 -2.13 8.21 -9.15
CA PRO A 45 -0.74 8.24 -9.62
C PRO A 45 0.24 7.56 -8.66
N PHE A 46 0.14 7.83 -7.35
CA PHE A 46 1.04 7.25 -6.35
C PHE A 46 0.90 5.72 -6.29
N ARG A 47 -0.35 5.21 -6.31
CA ARG A 47 -0.58 3.76 -6.35
C ARG A 47 -0.06 3.12 -7.63
N SER A 48 -0.18 3.80 -8.78
CA SER A 48 0.40 3.32 -10.04
C SER A 48 1.92 3.20 -9.94
N LEU A 49 2.60 4.19 -9.37
CA LEU A 49 4.03 4.13 -9.11
C LEU A 49 4.38 2.97 -8.16
N CYS A 50 3.68 2.84 -7.03
CA CYS A 50 3.95 1.75 -6.09
C CYS A 50 3.75 0.35 -6.72
N ARG A 51 2.86 0.21 -7.70
CA ARG A 51 2.68 -1.06 -8.44
C ARG A 51 3.92 -1.49 -9.20
N GLU A 52 4.78 -0.57 -9.61
CA GLU A 52 6.05 -0.88 -10.26
C GLU A 52 7.06 -1.52 -9.29
N PHE A 53 6.91 -1.29 -7.98
CA PHE A 53 7.77 -1.85 -6.93
C PHE A 53 7.23 -3.13 -6.30
N GLY A 54 5.93 -3.42 -6.46
CA GLY A 54 5.28 -4.62 -5.93
C GLY A 54 4.79 -4.50 -4.49
N ALA A 55 3.58 -4.98 -4.26
CA ALA A 55 2.88 -5.10 -2.99
C ALA A 55 1.69 -6.06 -3.21
N GLY A 56 1.23 -6.74 -2.16
CA GLY A 56 0.11 -7.66 -2.26
C GLY A 56 -1.25 -6.98 -2.23
N LEU A 57 -1.35 -5.81 -1.61
CA LEU A 57 -2.60 -5.04 -1.52
C LEU A 57 -2.34 -3.53 -1.59
N TYR A 58 -3.16 -2.83 -2.37
CA TYR A 58 -3.09 -1.38 -2.53
C TYR A 58 -4.39 -0.75 -2.08
N VAL A 59 -4.34 0.08 -1.04
CA VAL A 59 -5.49 0.81 -0.51
C VAL A 59 -5.52 2.22 -1.10
N SER A 60 -6.70 2.77 -1.38
CA SER A 60 -6.82 4.18 -1.75
C SER A 60 -6.52 5.11 -0.58
N GLU A 61 -6.45 6.40 -0.84
CA GLU A 61 -6.48 7.41 0.21
C GLU A 61 -7.76 7.29 1.06
N MET A 62 -7.69 7.79 2.29
CA MET A 62 -8.86 7.90 3.15
C MET A 62 -9.83 8.91 2.56
N VAL A 63 -11.08 8.50 2.42
CA VAL A 63 -12.15 9.31 1.86
C VAL A 63 -13.15 9.66 2.96
N THR A 64 -13.57 10.93 3.05
CA THR A 64 -14.62 11.33 3.99
C THR A 64 -16.00 10.83 3.55
N ALA A 65 -16.70 10.12 4.44
CA ALA A 65 -18.07 9.68 4.20
C ALA A 65 -19.04 10.86 4.02
N ARG A 66 -18.74 12.02 4.64
CA ARG A 66 -19.62 13.19 4.56
C ARG A 66 -19.70 13.76 3.15
N GLY A 67 -18.56 13.87 2.47
CA GLY A 67 -18.52 14.36 1.09
C GLY A 67 -19.34 13.48 0.14
N LEU A 68 -19.35 12.16 0.37
CA LEU A 68 -20.19 11.23 -0.38
C LEU A 68 -21.70 11.46 -0.12
N VAL A 69 -22.09 11.63 1.15
CA VAL A 69 -23.49 11.89 1.54
C VAL A 69 -23.99 13.22 0.98
N ASP A 70 -23.13 14.25 0.94
CA ASP A 70 -23.45 15.57 0.41
C ASP A 70 -23.38 15.65 -1.13
N GLY A 71 -23.10 14.53 -1.81
CA GLY A 71 -23.09 14.46 -3.28
C GLY A 71 -21.88 15.11 -3.95
N HIS A 72 -20.78 15.30 -3.22
CA HIS A 72 -19.57 15.87 -3.79
C HIS A 72 -18.92 14.89 -4.78
N LEU A 73 -18.66 15.35 -6.00
CA LEU A 73 -17.97 14.56 -7.03
C LEU A 73 -16.50 14.29 -6.69
N LYS A 74 -15.94 15.05 -5.74
CA LYS A 74 -14.60 14.88 -5.18
C LYS A 74 -14.70 14.83 -3.67
N THR A 75 -14.13 13.78 -3.09
CA THR A 75 -14.26 13.44 -1.67
C THR A 75 -12.94 13.60 -0.91
N THR A 76 -12.07 14.46 -1.43
CA THR A 76 -10.75 14.85 -0.93
C THR A 76 -10.74 16.35 -0.66
#